data_AF-A0A8J3I1H0-F1
#
_entry.id   AF-A0A8J3I1H0-F1
#
_cell.length_a   1.000
_cell.length_b   1.000
_cell.length_c   1.000
_cell.angle_alpha   90.00
_cell.angle_beta   90.00
_cell.angle_gamma   90.00
#
_symmetry.space_group_name_H-M   'P 1'
#
loop_
_entity.id
_entity.type
_entity.pdbx_description
1 polymer ?
#
loop_
_entity_poly.entity_id
_entity_poly.type
_entity_poly.pdbx_seq_one_letter_code
_entity_poly.pdbx_strand_id
1 'polypeptide(L)'
;MRGTNPRLPSARAMLKTTPPGLGSRLLRIDNDPLLAHFAREVAGVRLLVTGPLSQDDLGQRCYHSKVGAVELLLNHLLDREREYVVVDMTAGADSFASGMFTKFDLTLLVVEPTLKSLGVYKQYKEYAREYDVSLCAVGNKVESDDDVAFLRAQVGDDLLTWIERSAYVRSQEKGLQLSFDLLEAPQRQALARIKMALDACSQDWEKRYTQAVNFHRQNALSWGNAAIGEDVTMQIDPTFSMAQVVSVLS
;
A
#
# COMPACT_ATOMS: atom_id res chain seq x y z
N MET A 1 10.95 4.80 13.66
CA MET A 1 11.29 5.54 12.44
C MET A 1 12.23 6.72 12.66
N ARG A 2 12.06 7.56 13.70
CA ARG A 2 12.97 8.69 13.98
C ARG A 2 14.48 8.39 13.92
N GLY A 3 14.92 7.32 14.56
CA GLY A 3 16.35 7.02 14.72
C GLY A 3 17.11 8.18 15.40
N THR A 4 18.25 8.54 14.82
CA THR A 4 19.11 9.66 15.22
C THR A 4 18.95 10.89 14.31
N ASN A 5 17.87 10.95 13.51
CA ASN A 5 17.66 12.06 12.57
C ASN A 5 17.57 13.41 13.30
N PRO A 6 18.51 14.35 13.05
CA PRO A 6 18.56 15.62 13.76
C PRO A 6 17.44 16.58 13.37
N ARG A 7 16.79 16.39 12.22
CA ARG A 7 15.65 17.19 11.76
C ARG A 7 14.33 16.77 12.43
N LEU A 8 14.33 15.65 13.16
CA LEU A 8 13.17 15.14 13.88
C LEU A 8 13.38 15.31 15.40
N PRO A 9 12.90 16.42 16.01
CA PRO A 9 13.19 16.72 17.42
C PRO A 9 12.64 15.64 18.36
N SER A 10 11.49 15.07 18.04
CA SER A 10 10.89 13.96 18.80
C SER A 10 10.03 13.07 17.90
N ALA A 11 9.71 11.86 18.37
CA ALA A 11 8.74 11.00 17.70
C ALA A 11 7.33 11.63 17.64
N ARG A 12 7.00 12.52 18.58
CA ARG A 12 5.72 13.23 18.62
C ARG A 12 5.57 14.26 17.51
N ALA A 13 6.68 14.78 16.98
CA ALA A 13 6.66 15.71 15.85
C ALA A 13 6.48 15.01 14.49
N MET A 14 6.53 13.68 14.45
CA MET A 14 6.38 12.93 13.20
C MET A 14 4.91 12.82 12.79
N LEU A 15 4.63 13.17 11.54
CA LEU A 15 3.38 12.87 10.87
C LEU A 15 3.46 11.50 10.19
N LYS A 16 2.32 10.93 9.83
CA LYS A 16 2.27 9.71 8.99
C LYS A 16 2.99 9.86 7.64
N THR A 17 3.05 11.08 7.13
CA THR A 17 3.73 11.44 5.89
C THR A 17 5.19 11.80 6.08
N THR A 18 5.73 11.87 7.30
CA THR A 18 7.12 12.28 7.54
C THR A 18 8.08 11.37 6.76
N PRO A 19 8.86 11.91 5.80
CA PRO A 19 9.80 11.13 5.02
C PRO A 19 11.04 10.77 5.85
N PRO A 20 11.79 9.74 5.45
CA PRO A 20 13.11 9.48 6.02
C PRO A 20 14.08 10.62 5.68
N GLY A 21 15.10 10.79 6.52
CA GLY A 21 16.23 11.68 6.30
C GLY A 21 17.50 11.07 6.89
N LEU A 22 18.63 11.78 6.84
CA LEU A 22 19.87 11.28 7.42
C LEU A 22 19.67 10.92 8.90
N GLY A 23 20.03 9.68 9.28
CA GLY A 23 19.85 9.17 10.65
C GLY A 23 18.45 8.62 10.96
N SER A 24 17.48 8.71 10.04
CA SER A 24 16.22 7.98 10.18
C SER A 24 16.46 6.48 10.18
N ARG A 25 15.67 5.74 10.95
CA ARG A 25 15.66 4.28 10.89
C ARG A 25 14.83 3.84 9.70
N LEU A 26 15.47 3.19 8.74
CA LEU A 26 14.80 2.46 7.66
C LEU A 26 14.45 1.05 8.13
N LEU A 27 13.35 0.53 7.60
CA LEU A 27 12.81 -0.79 7.89
C LEU A 27 13.25 -1.76 6.80
N ARG A 28 13.94 -2.83 7.20
CA ARG A 28 14.21 -3.98 6.33
C ARG A 28 13.15 -5.05 6.54
N ILE A 29 12.84 -5.78 5.47
CA ILE A 29 11.98 -6.95 5.58
C ILE A 29 12.72 -8.02 6.38
N ASP A 30 13.99 -8.30 6.13
CA ASP A 30 14.77 -9.24 6.93
C ASP A 30 15.17 -8.68 8.31
N ASN A 31 14.99 -9.50 9.36
CA ASN A 31 15.58 -9.31 10.69
C ASN A 31 15.39 -7.92 11.34
N ASP A 32 14.24 -7.25 11.14
CA ASP A 32 13.94 -5.98 11.80
C ASP A 32 13.23 -6.16 13.16
N PRO A 33 13.73 -5.55 14.26
CA PRO A 33 13.12 -5.63 15.58
C PRO A 33 11.63 -5.22 15.68
N LEU A 34 11.18 -4.27 14.85
CA LEU A 34 9.78 -3.86 14.77
C LEU A 34 8.95 -5.01 14.21
N LEU A 35 9.38 -5.61 13.10
CA LEU A 35 8.71 -6.77 12.52
C LEU A 35 8.73 -7.96 13.48
N ALA A 36 9.85 -8.21 14.16
CA ALA A 36 9.96 -9.28 15.15
C ALA A 36 8.97 -9.11 16.33
N HIS A 37 8.65 -7.87 16.70
CA HIS A 37 7.73 -7.59 17.80
C HIS A 37 6.26 -7.61 17.37
N PHE A 38 5.94 -6.93 16.26
CA PHE A 38 4.56 -6.66 15.84
C PHE A 38 4.02 -7.66 14.82
N ALA A 39 4.87 -8.31 14.03
CA ALA A 39 4.41 -9.28 13.05
C ALA A 39 4.09 -10.65 13.69
N ARG A 40 3.26 -11.42 13.01
CA ARG A 40 2.97 -12.82 13.32
C ARG A 40 3.19 -13.67 12.08
N GLU A 41 3.85 -14.81 12.23
CA GLU A 41 3.97 -15.80 11.16
C GLU A 41 2.62 -16.50 10.97
N VAL A 42 2.08 -16.43 9.76
CA VAL A 42 0.83 -17.06 9.34
C VAL A 42 1.06 -17.70 7.99
N ALA A 43 0.93 -19.02 7.88
CA ALA A 43 1.10 -19.76 6.63
C ALA A 43 2.42 -19.41 5.87
N GLY A 44 3.50 -19.17 6.60
CA GLY A 44 4.81 -18.83 6.03
C GLY A 44 4.96 -17.37 5.57
N VAL A 45 4.02 -16.49 5.91
CA VAL A 45 4.14 -15.05 5.70
C VAL A 45 4.07 -14.28 7.02
N ARG A 46 4.74 -13.13 7.07
CA ARG A 46 4.67 -12.22 8.21
C ARG A 46 3.51 -11.26 8.05
N LEU A 47 2.50 -11.46 8.90
CA LEU A 47 1.30 -10.66 8.96
C LEU A 47 1.42 -9.56 10.02
N LEU A 48 1.18 -8.31 9.61
CA LEU A 48 0.92 -7.20 10.51
C LEU A 48 -0.55 -6.81 10.40
N VAL A 49 -1.19 -6.57 11.54
CA VAL A 49 -2.60 -6.16 11.59
C VAL A 49 -2.67 -4.85 12.38
N THR A 50 -3.32 -3.84 11.82
CA THR A 50 -3.51 -2.52 12.47
C THR A 50 -4.49 -2.56 13.65
N GLY A 51 -5.22 -3.67 13.79
CA GLY A 51 -6.18 -3.96 14.85
C GLY A 51 -7.61 -3.48 14.53
N PRO A 52 -8.63 -4.14 15.09
CA PRO A 52 -10.02 -3.72 14.92
C PRO A 52 -10.25 -2.33 15.53
N LEU A 53 -11.31 -1.62 15.11
CA LEU A 53 -11.81 -0.44 15.81
C LEU A 53 -12.17 -0.83 17.25
N SER A 54 -11.55 -0.20 18.25
CA SER A 54 -12.04 -0.34 19.63
C SER A 54 -13.29 0.52 19.82
N GLN A 55 -14.11 0.22 20.83
CA GLN A 55 -15.23 1.12 21.17
C GLN A 55 -14.75 2.53 21.56
N ASP A 56 -13.51 2.67 22.04
CA ASP A 56 -12.89 3.96 22.36
C ASP A 56 -12.40 4.73 21.11
N ASP A 57 -12.25 4.05 19.96
CA ASP A 57 -11.94 4.68 18.67
C ASP A 57 -13.20 5.29 18.02
N LEU A 58 -14.40 4.83 18.41
CA LEU A 58 -15.67 5.37 17.91
C LEU A 58 -15.95 6.76 18.50
N GLY A 59 -15.78 7.80 17.68
CA GLY A 59 -16.15 9.17 18.01
C GLY A 59 -15.05 10.04 18.63
N GLN A 60 -13.85 9.50 18.89
CA GLN A 60 -12.71 10.29 19.42
C GLN A 60 -11.42 10.19 18.59
N ARG A 61 -11.17 9.06 17.91
CA ARG A 61 -9.95 8.86 17.11
C ARG A 61 -10.33 8.40 15.71
N CYS A 62 -10.27 9.32 14.75
CA CYS A 62 -10.54 8.99 13.36
C CYS A 62 -9.57 7.88 12.86
N TYR A 63 -10.07 7.02 11.96
CA TYR A 63 -9.38 5.87 11.32
C TYR A 63 -7.97 6.21 10.78
N HIS A 64 -7.71 7.50 10.54
CA HIS A 64 -6.42 8.10 10.19
C HIS A 64 -5.23 7.69 11.06
N SER A 65 -5.42 7.42 12.37
CA SER A 65 -4.30 7.07 13.26
C SER A 65 -3.70 5.69 12.99
N LYS A 66 -4.52 4.71 12.56
CA LYS A 66 -4.09 3.34 12.26
C LYS A 66 -3.50 3.20 10.86
N VAL A 67 -4.15 3.83 9.87
CA VAL A 67 -3.60 3.95 8.51
C VAL A 67 -2.26 4.71 8.53
N GLY A 68 -2.14 5.71 9.41
CA GLY A 68 -0.91 6.48 9.55
C GLY A 68 0.31 5.66 9.97
N ALA A 69 0.14 4.59 10.74
CA ALA A 69 1.24 3.70 11.09
C ALA A 69 1.73 2.90 9.87
N VAL A 70 0.81 2.38 9.04
CA VAL A 70 1.13 1.66 7.80
C VAL A 70 1.86 2.59 6.83
N GLU A 71 1.35 3.80 6.64
CA GLU A 71 1.96 4.76 5.75
C GLU A 71 3.36 5.18 6.22
N LEU A 72 3.54 5.43 7.52
CA LEU A 72 4.85 5.76 8.07
C LEU A 72 5.83 4.59 7.91
N LEU A 73 5.37 3.35 8.07
CA LEU A 73 6.15 2.14 7.77
C LEU A 73 6.56 2.10 6.31
N LEU A 74 5.62 2.29 5.37
CA LEU A 74 5.88 2.26 3.93
C LEU A 74 6.83 3.39 3.48
N ASN A 75 6.79 4.57 4.12
CA ASN A 75 7.73 5.66 3.85
C ASN A 75 9.16 5.33 4.27
N HIS A 76 9.35 4.39 5.21
CA HIS A 76 10.66 3.98 5.73
C HIS A 76 11.07 2.57 5.29
N LEU A 77 10.22 1.88 4.52
CA LEU A 77 10.46 0.53 4.04
C LEU A 77 11.55 0.53 2.96
N LEU A 78 12.48 -0.40 3.10
CA LEU A 78 13.59 -0.63 2.19
C LEU A 78 13.62 -2.10 1.77
N ASP A 79 12.60 -2.49 1.01
CA ASP A 79 12.47 -3.79 0.37
C ASP A 79 13.51 -3.99 -0.75
N ARG A 80 13.77 -5.24 -1.11
CA ARG A 80 14.72 -5.64 -2.16
C ARG A 80 14.02 -6.46 -3.24
N GLU A 81 14.75 -6.70 -4.33
CA GLU A 81 14.31 -7.63 -5.35
C GLU A 81 13.91 -8.98 -4.73
N ARG A 82 12.75 -9.51 -5.14
CA ARG A 82 12.14 -10.76 -4.64
C ARG A 82 11.64 -10.73 -3.20
N GLU A 83 11.63 -9.57 -2.55
CA GLU A 83 10.86 -9.36 -1.33
C GLU A 83 9.51 -8.73 -1.70
N TYR A 84 8.43 -9.21 -1.08
CA TYR A 84 7.07 -8.76 -1.41
C TYR A 84 6.39 -8.19 -0.17
N VAL A 85 5.81 -7.01 -0.31
CA VAL A 85 4.93 -6.40 0.68
C VAL A 85 3.56 -6.19 0.06
N VAL A 86 2.56 -6.85 0.64
CA VAL A 86 1.16 -6.71 0.23
C VAL A 86 0.42 -5.95 1.31
N VAL A 87 -0.26 -4.87 0.93
CA VAL A 87 -1.08 -4.08 1.84
C VAL A 87 -2.52 -4.18 1.37
N ASP A 88 -3.36 -4.78 2.21
CA ASP A 88 -4.81 -4.77 1.99
C ASP A 88 -5.36 -3.40 2.40
N MET A 89 -6.04 -2.75 1.46
CA MET A 89 -6.48 -1.37 1.58
C MET A 89 -7.93 -1.23 1.14
N THR A 90 -8.68 -0.38 1.83
CA THR A 90 -9.98 0.05 1.34
C THR A 90 -9.81 0.95 0.12
N ALA A 91 -10.69 0.82 -0.87
CA ALA A 91 -10.69 1.64 -2.08
C ALA A 91 -11.19 3.10 -1.84
N GLY A 92 -10.95 3.64 -0.64
CA GLY A 92 -11.47 4.92 -0.18
C GLY A 92 -10.50 6.09 -0.34
N ALA A 93 -11.05 7.29 -0.14
CA ALA A 93 -10.32 8.57 -0.16
C ALA A 93 -9.17 8.63 0.87
N ASP A 94 -9.19 7.78 1.90
CA ASP A 94 -8.17 7.72 2.94
C ASP A 94 -6.76 7.49 2.38
N SER A 95 -6.65 6.72 1.29
CA SER A 95 -5.38 6.49 0.61
C SER A 95 -4.83 7.75 -0.09
N PHE A 96 -5.71 8.61 -0.58
CA PHE A 96 -5.37 9.88 -1.24
C PHE A 96 -5.11 11.02 -0.25
N ALA A 97 -5.70 10.96 0.95
CA ALA A 97 -5.57 12.00 1.96
C ALA A 97 -4.12 12.24 2.42
N SER A 98 -3.23 11.25 2.27
CA SER A 98 -1.83 11.37 2.71
C SER A 98 -0.77 10.94 1.71
N GLY A 99 -1.18 10.47 0.54
CA GLY A 99 -0.26 10.04 -0.52
C GLY A 99 0.12 8.56 -0.43
N MET A 100 -0.56 7.77 0.41
CA MET A 100 -0.29 6.33 0.57
C MET A 100 -0.39 5.57 -0.77
N PHE A 101 -1.28 5.98 -1.68
CA PHE A 101 -1.40 5.39 -3.02
C PHE A 101 -0.13 5.51 -3.88
N THR A 102 0.82 6.38 -3.53
CA THR A 102 2.10 6.55 -4.22
C THR A 102 3.22 5.64 -3.69
N LYS A 103 2.92 4.75 -2.74
CA LYS A 103 3.93 3.94 -2.05
C LYS A 103 4.11 2.54 -2.62
N PHE A 104 3.41 2.22 -3.70
CA PHE A 104 3.33 0.87 -4.26
C PHE A 104 3.91 0.85 -5.68
N ASP A 105 4.69 -0.19 -5.97
CA ASP A 105 5.17 -0.45 -7.34
C ASP A 105 4.03 -0.92 -8.25
N LEU A 106 2.97 -1.50 -7.67
CA LEU A 106 1.74 -1.86 -8.37
C LEU A 106 0.54 -1.76 -7.42
N THR A 107 -0.48 -1.01 -7.85
CA THR A 107 -1.79 -0.94 -7.19
C THR A 107 -2.81 -1.78 -7.95
N LEU A 108 -3.39 -2.77 -7.28
CA LEU A 108 -4.43 -3.64 -7.86
C LEU A 108 -5.81 -3.17 -7.40
N LEU A 109 -6.64 -2.70 -8.34
CA LEU A 109 -8.04 -2.39 -8.10
C LEU A 109 -8.91 -3.61 -8.40
N VAL A 110 -9.39 -4.26 -7.35
CA VAL A 110 -10.28 -5.43 -7.48
C VAL A 110 -11.69 -4.94 -7.80
N VAL A 111 -12.22 -5.35 -8.96
CA VAL A 111 -13.53 -4.90 -9.48
C VAL A 111 -14.44 -6.07 -9.79
N GLU A 112 -15.73 -5.93 -9.47
CA GLU A 112 -16.78 -6.85 -9.93
C GLU A 112 -17.33 -6.37 -11.29
N PRO A 113 -17.91 -7.26 -12.12
CA PRO A 113 -18.51 -6.91 -13.42
C PRO A 113 -19.84 -6.15 -13.25
N THR A 114 -19.80 -4.99 -12.56
CA THR A 114 -20.94 -4.13 -12.28
C THR A 114 -20.57 -2.66 -12.45
N LEU A 115 -21.53 -1.84 -12.89
CA LEU A 115 -21.33 -0.39 -13.01
C LEU A 115 -20.95 0.27 -11.68
N LYS A 116 -21.48 -0.23 -10.56
CA LYS A 116 -21.17 0.29 -9.22
C LYS A 116 -19.70 0.09 -8.86
N SER A 117 -19.18 -1.12 -9.05
CA SER A 117 -17.76 -1.41 -8.76
C SER A 117 -16.84 -0.62 -9.69
N LEU A 118 -17.19 -0.53 -10.97
CA LEU A 118 -16.42 0.24 -11.95
C LEU A 118 -16.49 1.77 -11.74
N GLY A 119 -17.53 2.28 -11.07
CA GLY A 119 -17.58 3.68 -10.65
C GLY A 119 -16.43 4.04 -9.72
N VAL A 120 -16.16 3.17 -8.73
CA VAL A 120 -15.03 3.33 -7.79
C VAL A 120 -13.70 3.24 -8.53
N TYR A 121 -13.57 2.28 -9.45
CA TYR A 121 -12.38 2.14 -10.30
C TYR A 121 -12.06 3.44 -11.07
N LYS A 122 -13.05 3.99 -11.78
CA LYS A 122 -12.89 5.21 -12.58
C LYS A 122 -12.52 6.42 -11.71
N GLN A 123 -13.16 6.55 -10.55
CA GLN A 123 -12.85 7.61 -9.60
C GLN A 123 -11.42 7.51 -9.07
N TYR A 124 -10.97 6.30 -8.68
CA TYR A 124 -9.62 6.08 -8.21
C TYR A 124 -8.60 6.40 -9.30
N LYS A 125 -8.83 5.91 -10.53
CA LYS A 125 -7.96 6.18 -11.68
C LYS A 125 -7.84 7.69 -11.97
N GLU A 126 -8.93 8.44 -11.85
CA GLU A 126 -8.91 9.89 -12.04
C GLU A 126 -8.07 10.59 -10.95
N TYR A 127 -8.23 10.22 -9.68
CA TYR A 127 -7.42 10.80 -8.60
C TYR A 127 -5.94 10.44 -8.68
N ALA A 128 -5.63 9.26 -9.22
CA ALA A 128 -4.28 8.75 -9.39
C ALA A 128 -3.54 9.34 -10.62
N ARG A 129 -4.28 9.95 -11.56
CA ARG A 129 -3.79 10.30 -12.92
C ARG A 129 -2.54 11.17 -12.93
N GLU A 130 -2.40 12.09 -11.99
CA GLU A 130 -1.30 13.06 -11.94
C GLU A 130 -0.07 12.56 -11.16
N TYR A 131 -0.14 11.36 -10.58
CA TYR A 131 0.87 10.87 -9.65
C TYR A 131 1.70 9.72 -10.20
N ASP A 132 1.58 9.42 -11.50
CA ASP A 132 2.40 8.40 -12.17
C ASP A 132 2.41 7.06 -11.38
N VAL A 133 1.25 6.61 -10.91
CA VAL A 133 1.15 5.34 -10.17
C VAL A 133 0.81 4.21 -11.13
N SER A 134 1.47 3.06 -10.97
CA SER A 134 1.16 1.86 -11.73
C SER A 134 -0.10 1.21 -11.17
N LEU A 135 -1.15 1.18 -11.97
CA LEU A 135 -2.48 0.73 -11.57
C LEU A 135 -3.01 -0.29 -12.57
N CYS A 136 -3.52 -1.41 -12.06
CA CYS A 136 -4.20 -2.42 -12.85
C CYS A 136 -5.50 -2.83 -12.18
N ALA A 137 -6.49 -3.26 -12.96
CA ALA A 137 -7.70 -3.87 -12.47
C ALA A 137 -7.59 -5.39 -12.44
N VAL A 138 -8.22 -6.01 -11.44
CA VAL A 138 -8.44 -7.45 -11.38
C VAL A 138 -9.93 -7.69 -11.28
N GLY A 139 -10.51 -8.33 -12.30
CA GLY A 139 -11.91 -8.76 -12.26
C GLY A 139 -12.12 -9.77 -11.13
N ASN A 140 -13.20 -9.68 -10.38
CA ASN A 140 -13.54 -10.61 -9.32
C ASN A 140 -15.00 -11.04 -9.42
N LYS A 141 -15.28 -12.27 -8.97
CA LYS A 141 -16.60 -12.90 -9.08
C LYS A 141 -17.12 -12.92 -10.52
N VAL A 142 -16.21 -13.13 -11.48
CA VAL A 142 -16.59 -13.32 -12.89
C VAL A 142 -17.31 -14.66 -13.03
N GLU A 143 -18.44 -14.67 -13.73
CA GLU A 143 -19.30 -15.84 -13.90
C GLU A 143 -19.41 -16.30 -15.37
N SER A 144 -19.06 -15.43 -16.31
CA SER A 144 -19.21 -15.71 -17.75
C SER A 144 -18.20 -14.96 -18.62
N ASP A 145 -18.09 -15.37 -19.88
CA ASP A 145 -17.31 -14.63 -20.89
C ASP A 145 -17.89 -13.22 -21.16
N ASP A 146 -19.21 -13.05 -21.00
CA ASP A 146 -19.87 -11.76 -21.11
C ASP A 146 -19.41 -10.79 -20.02
N ASP A 147 -19.17 -11.26 -18.80
CA ASP A 147 -18.57 -10.45 -17.72
C ASP A 147 -17.16 -9.99 -18.08
N VAL A 148 -16.35 -10.89 -18.67
CA VAL A 148 -15.00 -10.55 -19.13
C VAL A 148 -15.06 -9.52 -20.26
N ALA A 149 -15.97 -9.70 -21.22
CA ALA A 149 -16.19 -8.74 -22.30
C ALA A 149 -16.63 -7.37 -21.76
N PHE A 150 -17.53 -7.35 -20.77
CA PHE A 150 -17.97 -6.15 -20.09
C PHE A 150 -16.82 -5.45 -19.36
N LEU A 151 -16.02 -6.17 -18.57
CA LEU A 151 -14.87 -5.60 -17.87
C LEU A 151 -13.84 -5.05 -18.87
N ARG A 152 -13.51 -5.78 -19.93
CA ARG A 152 -12.62 -5.29 -21.00
C ARG A 152 -13.16 -4.01 -21.65
N ALA A 153 -14.45 -3.94 -21.93
CA ALA A 153 -15.06 -2.75 -22.52
C ALA A 153 -15.01 -1.53 -21.58
N GLN A 154 -15.03 -1.73 -20.26
CA GLN A 154 -15.07 -0.65 -19.28
C GLN A 154 -13.70 -0.21 -18.76
N VAL A 155 -12.75 -1.15 -18.71
CA VAL A 155 -11.43 -0.97 -18.10
C VAL A 155 -10.32 -0.88 -19.15
N GLY A 156 -10.50 -1.52 -20.31
CA GLY A 156 -9.50 -1.56 -21.37
C GLY A 156 -8.26 -2.37 -20.98
N ASP A 157 -7.09 -1.87 -21.38
CA ASP A 157 -5.81 -2.54 -21.20
C ASP A 157 -5.38 -2.64 -19.72
N ASP A 158 -6.00 -1.87 -18.82
CA ASP A 158 -5.70 -1.96 -17.39
C ASP A 158 -6.24 -3.27 -16.77
N LEU A 159 -7.11 -4.02 -17.46
CA LEU A 159 -7.61 -5.30 -16.97
C LEU A 159 -6.52 -6.37 -17.07
N LEU A 160 -5.78 -6.55 -15.97
CA LEU A 160 -4.64 -7.47 -15.90
C LEU A 160 -5.08 -8.94 -15.95
N THR A 161 -6.08 -9.30 -15.15
CA THR A 161 -6.64 -10.65 -15.10
C THR A 161 -7.99 -10.65 -14.37
N TRP A 162 -8.56 -11.83 -14.13
CA TRP A 162 -9.79 -11.98 -13.36
C TRP A 162 -9.83 -13.29 -12.57
N ILE A 163 -10.66 -13.29 -11.53
CA ILE A 163 -10.95 -14.40 -10.64
C ILE A 163 -12.42 -14.77 -10.82
N GLU A 164 -12.65 -16.02 -11.20
CA GLU A 164 -13.97 -16.61 -11.30
C GLU A 164 -14.50 -17.03 -9.92
N ARG A 165 -15.80 -17.38 -9.85
CA ARG A 165 -16.36 -17.99 -8.64
C ARG A 165 -15.58 -19.24 -8.22
N SER A 166 -14.96 -19.17 -7.05
CA SER A 166 -14.13 -20.25 -6.50
C SER A 166 -14.91 -21.07 -5.46
N ALA A 167 -15.02 -22.38 -5.71
CA ALA A 167 -15.51 -23.35 -4.74
C ALA A 167 -14.52 -23.52 -3.57
N TYR A 168 -13.21 -23.38 -3.83
CA TYR A 168 -12.18 -23.35 -2.80
C TYR A 168 -12.43 -22.22 -1.80
N VAL A 169 -12.56 -20.97 -2.28
CA VAL A 169 -12.86 -19.81 -1.42
C VAL A 169 -14.19 -20.01 -0.69
N ARG A 170 -15.25 -20.42 -1.40
CA ARG A 170 -16.55 -20.67 -0.79
C ARG A 170 -16.51 -21.74 0.31
N SER A 171 -15.63 -22.73 0.19
CA SER A 171 -15.45 -23.78 1.20
C SER A 171 -14.72 -23.25 2.43
N GLN A 172 -13.71 -22.40 2.25
CA GLN A 172 -13.05 -21.71 3.36
C GLN A 172 -13.97 -20.78 4.14
N GLU A 173 -14.84 -20.03 3.45
CA GLU A 173 -15.88 -19.19 4.07
C GLU A 173 -16.89 -20.02 4.89
N LYS A 174 -17.04 -21.30 4.57
CA LYS A 174 -17.85 -22.26 5.37
C LYS A 174 -17.07 -22.88 6.54
N GLY A 175 -15.84 -22.43 6.79
CA GLY A 175 -14.97 -22.91 7.87
C GLY A 175 -14.13 -24.14 7.53
N LEU A 176 -14.11 -24.59 6.27
CA LEU A 176 -13.27 -25.71 5.87
C LEU A 176 -11.83 -25.23 5.63
N GLN A 177 -10.86 -25.78 6.37
CA GLN A 177 -9.45 -25.52 6.11
C GLN A 177 -8.93 -26.46 5.01
N LEU A 178 -8.82 -25.92 3.80
CA LEU A 178 -8.34 -26.64 2.63
C LEU A 178 -6.88 -26.27 2.33
N SER A 179 -6.10 -27.22 1.80
CA SER A 179 -4.76 -26.91 1.28
C SER A 179 -4.87 -25.97 0.08
N PHE A 180 -3.96 -24.99 -0.01
CA PHE A 180 -3.89 -24.05 -1.13
C PHE A 180 -3.72 -24.75 -2.50
N ASP A 181 -3.17 -25.97 -2.52
CA ASP A 181 -3.05 -26.78 -3.73
C ASP A 181 -4.41 -27.15 -4.37
N LEU A 182 -5.50 -27.04 -3.61
CA LEU A 182 -6.86 -27.25 -4.08
C LEU A 182 -7.49 -26.02 -4.75
N LEU A 183 -6.82 -24.85 -4.72
CA LEU A 183 -7.26 -23.67 -5.45
C LEU A 183 -7.37 -24.00 -6.95
N GLU A 184 -8.45 -23.57 -7.60
CA GLU A 184 -8.70 -23.97 -8.97
C GLU A 184 -7.63 -23.40 -9.94
N ALA A 185 -7.36 -24.14 -11.03
CA ALA A 185 -6.27 -23.81 -11.94
C ALA A 185 -6.38 -22.40 -12.57
N PRO A 186 -7.57 -21.92 -13.00
CA PRO A 186 -7.70 -20.56 -13.50
C PRO A 186 -7.30 -19.48 -12.47
N GLN A 187 -7.66 -19.67 -11.21
CA GLN A 187 -7.36 -18.77 -10.11
C GLN A 187 -5.85 -18.74 -9.81
N ARG A 188 -5.17 -19.90 -9.84
CA ARG A 188 -3.70 -19.95 -9.73
C ARG A 188 -3.01 -19.24 -10.90
N GLN A 189 -3.52 -19.38 -12.12
CA GLN A 189 -2.98 -18.66 -13.28
C GLN A 189 -3.16 -17.15 -13.15
N ALA A 190 -4.31 -16.69 -12.65
CA ALA A 190 -4.54 -15.28 -12.36
C ALA A 190 -3.56 -14.73 -11.31
N LEU A 191 -3.33 -15.46 -10.21
CA LEU A 191 -2.33 -15.09 -9.20
C LEU A 191 -0.90 -15.05 -9.77
N ALA A 192 -0.55 -16.00 -10.64
CA ALA A 192 0.73 -16.00 -11.33
C ALA A 192 0.90 -14.77 -12.25
N ARG A 193 -0.16 -14.37 -12.97
CA ARG A 193 -0.14 -13.14 -13.80
C ARG A 193 0.03 -11.88 -12.95
N ILE A 194 -0.64 -11.81 -11.81
CA ILE A 194 -0.47 -10.70 -10.86
C ILE A 194 0.98 -10.62 -10.39
N LYS A 195 1.55 -11.76 -9.98
CA LYS A 195 2.96 -11.82 -9.57
C LYS A 195 3.90 -11.39 -10.70
N MET A 196 3.69 -11.89 -11.92
CA MET A 196 4.51 -11.51 -13.08
C MET A 196 4.43 -10.01 -13.39
N ALA A 197 3.26 -9.40 -13.26
CA ALA A 197 3.10 -7.97 -13.45
C ALA A 197 3.88 -7.16 -12.40
N LEU A 198 3.82 -7.58 -11.14
CA LEU A 198 4.61 -6.96 -10.06
C LEU A 198 6.11 -7.18 -10.27
N ASP A 199 6.55 -8.37 -10.66
CA ASP A 199 7.96 -8.69 -10.93
C ASP A 199 8.52 -7.88 -12.12
N ALA A 200 7.65 -7.42 -13.03
CA ALA A 200 8.03 -6.56 -14.16
C ALA A 200 8.11 -5.07 -13.78
N CYS A 201 7.61 -4.67 -12.61
CA CYS A 201 7.75 -3.29 -12.14
C CYS A 201 9.20 -3.00 -11.75
N SER A 202 9.70 -1.85 -12.19
CA SER A 202 10.98 -1.32 -11.72
C SER A 202 10.75 -0.37 -10.56
N GLN A 203 11.46 -0.59 -9.45
CA GLN A 203 11.37 0.27 -8.28
C GLN A 203 12.15 1.58 -8.50
N ASP A 204 11.42 2.70 -8.56
CA ASP A 204 12.00 4.04 -8.65
C ASP A 204 12.01 4.72 -7.28
N TRP A 205 13.14 4.57 -6.59
CA TRP A 205 13.35 5.12 -5.25
C TRP A 205 13.35 6.65 -5.21
N GLU A 206 13.81 7.32 -6.27
CA GLU A 206 13.83 8.79 -6.34
C GLU A 206 12.43 9.35 -6.53
N LYS A 207 11.65 8.76 -7.43
CA LYS A 207 10.24 9.10 -7.61
C LYS A 207 9.45 8.88 -6.33
N ARG A 208 9.59 7.72 -5.69
CA ARG A 208 8.89 7.38 -4.43
C ARG A 208 9.24 8.36 -3.31
N TYR A 209 10.51 8.74 -3.18
CA TYR A 209 10.96 9.72 -2.19
C TYR A 209 10.44 11.13 -2.52
N THR A 210 10.52 11.57 -3.78
CA THR A 210 10.02 12.87 -4.23
C THR A 210 8.52 13.01 -3.94
N GLN A 211 7.74 11.97 -4.25
CA GLN A 211 6.30 11.92 -3.93
C GLN A 211 6.07 11.98 -2.41
N ALA A 212 6.86 11.26 -1.60
CA ALA A 212 6.78 11.35 -0.14
C ALA A 212 7.01 12.77 0.39
N VAL A 213 8.05 13.44 -0.10
CA VAL A 213 8.39 14.82 0.26
C VAL A 213 7.27 15.79 -0.13
N ASN A 214 6.71 15.64 -1.33
CA ASN A 214 5.63 16.50 -1.82
C ASN A 214 4.36 16.36 -0.96
N PHE A 215 3.92 15.12 -0.69
CA PHE A 215 2.76 14.88 0.16
C PHE A 215 2.99 15.32 1.60
N HIS A 216 4.21 15.13 2.13
CA HIS A 216 4.56 15.63 3.45
C HIS A 216 4.46 17.14 3.53
N ARG A 217 5.04 17.86 2.56
CA ARG A 217 4.97 19.33 2.49
C ARG A 217 3.53 19.82 2.41
N GLN A 218 2.70 19.21 1.57
CA GLN A 218 1.28 19.57 1.46
C GLN A 218 0.53 19.35 2.80
N ASN A 219 0.75 18.22 3.46
CA ASN A 219 0.13 17.92 4.76
C ASN A 219 0.62 18.86 5.87
N ALA A 220 1.92 19.14 5.89
CA ALA A 220 2.55 20.09 6.81
C ALA A 220 1.92 21.47 6.70
N LEU A 221 1.81 22.00 5.48
CA LEU A 221 1.23 23.33 5.22
C LEU A 221 -0.29 23.38 5.43
N SER A 222 -1.00 22.29 5.14
CA SER A 222 -2.45 22.23 5.26
C SER A 222 -2.94 22.18 6.71
N TRP A 223 -2.29 21.37 7.55
CA TRP A 223 -2.74 21.17 8.93
C TRP A 223 -1.61 20.79 9.90
N GLY A 224 -0.53 20.15 9.42
CA GLY A 224 0.54 19.60 10.24
C GLY A 224 1.23 20.65 11.11
N ASN A 225 1.56 21.80 10.54
CA ASN A 225 2.22 22.89 11.25
C ASN A 225 1.37 23.40 12.41
N ALA A 226 0.07 23.58 12.17
CA ALA A 226 -0.87 24.04 13.20
C ALA A 226 -1.07 22.98 14.30
N ALA A 227 -1.14 21.70 13.94
CA ALA A 227 -1.36 20.61 14.88
C ALA A 227 -0.14 20.32 15.78
N ILE A 228 1.06 20.46 15.23
CA ILE A 228 2.32 20.21 15.96
C ILE A 228 2.80 21.47 16.70
N GLY A 229 2.47 22.66 16.21
CA GLY A 229 2.94 23.94 16.76
C GLY A 229 4.35 24.33 16.31
N GLU A 230 4.87 23.67 15.29
CA GLU A 230 6.20 23.88 14.71
C GLU A 230 6.12 23.79 13.18
N ASP A 231 7.10 24.35 12.46
CA ASP A 231 7.19 24.18 11.02
C ASP A 231 7.76 22.80 10.67
N VAL A 232 6.87 21.81 10.50
CA VAL A 232 7.28 20.44 10.21
C VAL A 232 7.78 20.26 8.77
N THR A 233 7.69 21.28 7.90
CA THR A 233 8.36 21.23 6.60
C THR A 233 9.89 21.17 6.73
N MET A 234 10.44 21.64 7.86
CA MET A 234 11.87 21.58 8.17
C MET A 234 12.40 20.15 8.41
N GLN A 235 11.49 19.19 8.58
CA GLN A 235 11.80 17.76 8.70
C GLN A 235 12.31 17.16 7.39
N ILE A 236 11.98 17.78 6.25
CA ILE A 236 12.44 17.36 4.92
C ILE A 236 13.95 17.54 4.85
N ASP A 237 14.66 16.46 4.58
CA ASP A 237 16.10 16.49 4.36
C ASP A 237 16.41 16.70 2.87
N PRO A 238 16.93 17.88 2.46
CA PRO A 238 17.24 18.16 1.07
C PRO A 238 18.47 17.41 0.57
N THR A 239 19.25 16.81 1.46
CA THR A 239 20.47 16.06 1.12
C THR A 239 20.27 14.55 1.10
N PHE A 240 19.11 14.07 1.54
CA PHE A 240 18.81 12.66 1.61
C PHE A 240 18.25 12.15 0.27
N SER A 241 18.77 11.01 -0.17
CA SER A 241 18.30 10.28 -1.34
C SER A 241 18.10 8.81 -0.97
N MET A 242 16.88 8.30 -1.19
CA MET A 242 16.61 6.87 -0.99
C MET A 242 17.44 6.02 -1.97
N ALA A 243 17.59 6.46 -3.22
CA ALA A 243 18.36 5.70 -4.21
C ALA A 243 19.85 5.57 -3.83
N GLN A 244 20.44 6.63 -3.28
CA GLN A 244 21.82 6.57 -2.76
C GLN A 244 21.93 5.58 -1.60
N VAL A 245 21.00 5.61 -0.64
CA VAL A 245 20.99 4.67 0.48
C VAL A 245 20.85 3.23 -0.01
N VAL A 246 19.97 2.97 -0.98
CA VAL A 246 19.80 1.64 -1.60
C VAL A 246 21.12 1.20 -2.25
N SER A 247 21.75 2.06 -3.04
CA SER A 247 22.99 1.74 -3.78
C SER A 247 24.18 1.38 -2.91
N VAL A 248 24.23 1.88 -1.66
CA VAL A 248 25.29 1.56 -0.68
C VAL A 248 25.02 0.23 0.02
N LEU A 249 23.75 -0.19 0.08
CA LEU A 249 23.31 -1.38 0.83
C LEU A 249 23.04 -2.62 -0.06
N SER A 250 22.98 -2.44 -1.37
CA SER A 250 22.94 -3.49 -2.41
C SER A 250 24.34 -4.03 -2.70
#